data_AF-A0A3A4RCZ0-F1
#
_entry.id   AF-A0A3A4RCZ0-F1
#
_cell.length_a   1.000
_cell.length_b   1.000
_cell.length_c   1.000
_cell.angle_alpha   90.00
_cell.angle_beta   90.00
_cell.angle_gamma   90.00
#
_symmetry.space_group_name_H-M   'P 1'
#
loop_
_entity.id
_entity.type
_entity.pdbx_description
1 polymer ?
#
loop_
_entity_poly.entity_id
_entity_poly.type
_entity_poly.pdbx_seq_one_letter_code
_entity_poly.pdbx_strand_id
1 'polypeptide(L)'
;MLYFSSGVYLRMQKENGFTLTELLIAMIIMLVLAGIGLPTMIYHYARAKQQKAIAQVQRLETALEQFKSDMGYYPVELTEGEYFGTTSTDTSKRAAIIQALSGYDKNQNKVAAWWDDQYWHGPYLEFDKKELDSSGQFIDPWQEAYLFDGTAAGRDLNNTASFDILSKGPDRIWNAGTPGHTDNDDNIVNWLPNYVND
;
A
#
# COMPACT_ATOMS: atom_id res chain seq x y z
N MET A 1 -22.76 -65.95 -58.93
CA MET A 1 -22.95 -64.51 -58.65
C MET A 1 -21.94 -64.14 -57.58
N LEU A 2 -21.17 -63.08 -57.85
CA LEU A 2 -20.00 -62.57 -57.12
C LEU A 2 -20.35 -62.11 -55.70
N TYR A 3 -19.37 -62.07 -54.77
CA TYR A 3 -19.01 -60.88 -53.98
C TYR A 3 -17.66 -61.13 -53.27
N PHE A 4 -16.58 -60.54 -53.82
CA PHE A 4 -15.31 -60.37 -53.11
C PHE A 4 -15.46 -59.20 -52.14
N SER A 5 -15.36 -59.47 -50.83
CA SER A 5 -15.34 -58.43 -49.79
C SER A 5 -13.88 -58.00 -49.58
N SER A 6 -13.51 -56.86 -50.16
CA SER A 6 -12.22 -56.21 -49.97
C SER A 6 -12.11 -55.66 -48.55
N GLY A 7 -11.39 -56.36 -47.67
CA GLY A 7 -11.06 -55.86 -46.34
C GLY A 7 -10.11 -54.66 -46.44
N VAL A 8 -10.60 -53.47 -46.14
CA VAL A 8 -9.77 -52.27 -45.94
C VAL A 8 -9.03 -52.46 -44.61
N TYR A 9 -7.73 -52.76 -44.67
CA TYR A 9 -6.89 -52.78 -43.48
C TYR A 9 -6.59 -51.34 -43.06
N LEU A 10 -7.33 -50.84 -42.06
CA LEU A 10 -7.01 -49.58 -41.39
C LEU A 10 -5.65 -49.74 -40.69
N ARG A 11 -4.62 -49.14 -41.28
CA ARG A 11 -3.27 -49.09 -40.71
C ARG A 11 -3.30 -48.16 -39.50
N MET A 12 -3.43 -48.71 -38.30
CA MET A 12 -3.27 -47.94 -37.07
C MET A 12 -1.88 -47.31 -37.08
N GLN A 13 -1.81 -45.98 -37.15
CA GLN A 13 -0.56 -45.26 -36.95
C GLN A 13 -0.11 -45.53 -35.51
N LYS A 14 1.12 -46.03 -35.34
CA LYS A 14 1.73 -46.12 -34.01
C LYS A 14 1.90 -44.68 -33.51
N GLU A 15 1.13 -44.31 -32.51
CA GLU A 15 1.41 -43.11 -31.73
C GLU A 15 2.71 -43.36 -30.96
N ASN A 16 3.74 -42.56 -31.27
CA ASN A 16 4.99 -42.61 -30.53
C ASN A 16 4.75 -41.98 -29.15
N GLY A 17 4.89 -42.77 -28.09
CA GLY A 17 4.84 -42.27 -26.71
C GLY A 17 6.08 -41.45 -26.34
N PHE A 18 5.93 -40.56 -25.36
CA PHE A 18 7.04 -39.76 -24.82
C PHE A 18 8.18 -40.64 -24.30
N THR A 19 9.41 -40.24 -24.61
CA THR A 19 10.61 -40.92 -24.09
C THR A 19 10.98 -40.41 -22.69
N LEU A 20 11.59 -41.25 -21.86
CA LEU A 20 12.09 -40.84 -20.52
C LEU A 20 13.09 -39.67 -20.64
N THR A 21 13.89 -39.68 -21.70
CA THR A 21 14.87 -38.64 -22.02
C THR A 21 14.22 -37.29 -22.31
N GLU A 22 13.05 -37.27 -22.95
CA GLU A 22 12.29 -36.05 -23.24
C GLU A 22 11.80 -35.38 -21.97
N LEU A 23 11.25 -36.17 -21.05
CA LEU A 23 10.79 -35.67 -19.76
C LEU A 23 11.98 -35.15 -18.93
N LEU A 24 13.13 -35.82 -19.00
CA LEU A 24 14.34 -35.40 -18.29
C LEU A 24 14.88 -34.07 -18.83
N ILE A 25 14.96 -33.91 -20.15
CA ILE A 25 15.38 -32.64 -20.76
C ILE A 25 14.36 -31.53 -20.43
N ALA A 26 13.06 -31.82 -20.49
CA ALA A 26 12.03 -30.86 -20.15
C ALA A 26 12.15 -30.36 -18.70
N MET A 27 12.42 -31.27 -17.75
CA MET A 27 12.66 -30.90 -16.35
C MET A 27 13.91 -30.04 -16.17
N ILE A 28 15.00 -30.35 -16.88
CA ILE A 28 16.22 -29.53 -16.85
C ILE A 28 15.92 -28.11 -17.35
N ILE A 29 15.19 -27.98 -18.46
CA ILE A 29 14.81 -26.66 -19.00
C ILE A 29 13.93 -25.92 -17.98
N MET A 30 12.95 -26.59 -17.36
CA MET A 30 12.11 -25.97 -16.32
C MET A 30 12.94 -25.49 -15.11
N LEU A 31 13.92 -26.26 -14.65
CA LEU A 31 14.79 -25.88 -13.54
C LEU A 31 15.68 -24.67 -13.87
N VAL A 32 16.22 -24.60 -15.09
CA VAL A 32 17.01 -23.46 -15.55
C VAL A 32 16.15 -22.20 -15.62
N LEU A 33 14.96 -22.29 -16.21
CA LEU A 33 14.03 -21.16 -16.30
C LEU A 33 13.55 -20.69 -14.93
N ALA A 34 13.21 -21.63 -14.04
CA ALA A 34 12.82 -21.31 -12.66
C ALA A 34 13.95 -20.59 -11.90
N GLY A 35 15.21 -21.01 -12.10
CA GLY A 35 16.38 -20.38 -11.47
C GLY A 35 16.58 -18.92 -11.87
N ILE A 36 16.26 -18.55 -13.12
CA ILE A 36 16.44 -17.18 -13.63
C ILE A 36 15.25 -16.29 -13.26
N GLY A 37 14.02 -16.82 -13.26
CA GLY A 37 12.81 -16.02 -13.08
C GLY A 37 12.59 -15.50 -11.64
N LEU A 38 13.00 -16.25 -10.62
CA LEU A 38 12.74 -15.93 -9.21
C LEU A 38 13.37 -14.61 -8.71
N PRO A 39 14.68 -14.32 -8.91
CA PRO A 39 15.28 -13.10 -8.36
C PRO A 39 14.69 -11.81 -8.94
N THR A 40 14.37 -11.81 -10.24
CA THR A 40 13.77 -10.64 -10.92
C THR A 40 12.38 -10.31 -10.36
N MET A 41 11.58 -11.33 -10.05
CA MET A 41 10.24 -11.13 -9.46
C MET A 41 10.30 -10.44 -8.08
N ILE A 42 11.27 -10.82 -7.23
CA ILE A 42 11.46 -10.22 -5.90
C ILE A 42 11.76 -8.72 -6.02
N TYR A 43 12.65 -8.34 -6.95
CA TYR A 43 13.00 -6.94 -7.18
C TYR A 43 11.80 -6.11 -7.62
N HIS A 44 11.04 -6.58 -8.60
CA HIS A 44 9.84 -5.88 -9.07
C HIS A 44 8.77 -5.77 -7.99
N TYR A 45 8.59 -6.80 -7.17
CA TYR A 45 7.65 -6.77 -6.06
C TYR A 45 8.04 -5.73 -5.00
N ALA A 46 9.34 -5.65 -4.65
CA ALA A 46 9.85 -4.64 -3.72
C ALA A 46 9.64 -3.21 -4.25
N ARG A 47 9.95 -2.97 -5.54
CA ARG A 47 9.71 -1.67 -6.19
C ARG A 47 8.22 -1.33 -6.25
N ALA A 48 7.36 -2.30 -6.57
CA ALA A 48 5.91 -2.10 -6.59
C ALA A 48 5.36 -1.69 -5.21
N LYS A 49 5.90 -2.24 -4.12
CA LYS A 49 5.57 -1.79 -2.76
C LYS A 49 5.99 -0.36 -2.51
N GLN A 50 7.23 0.02 -2.85
CA GLN A 50 7.69 1.41 -2.71
C GLN A 50 6.79 2.38 -3.48
N GLN A 51 6.51 2.09 -4.75
CA GLN A 51 5.63 2.91 -5.59
C GLN A 51 4.20 3.00 -5.03
N LYS A 52 3.68 1.90 -4.47
CA LYS A 52 2.38 1.91 -3.79
C LYS A 52 2.40 2.85 -2.59
N ALA A 53 3.43 2.80 -1.75
CA ALA A 53 3.54 3.66 -0.58
C ALA A 53 3.65 5.14 -0.96
N ILE A 54 4.43 5.46 -2.01
CA ILE A 54 4.54 6.82 -2.57
C ILE A 54 3.17 7.32 -3.04
N ALA A 55 2.45 6.51 -3.84
CA ALA A 55 1.12 6.85 -4.30
C ALA A 55 0.12 7.01 -3.15
N GLN A 56 0.24 6.19 -2.10
CA GLN A 56 -0.56 6.31 -0.88
C GLN A 56 -0.32 7.65 -0.18
N VAL A 57 0.94 8.10 -0.05
CA VAL A 57 1.27 9.41 0.53
C VAL A 57 0.71 10.56 -0.30
N GLN A 58 0.88 10.53 -1.63
CA GLN A 58 0.32 11.57 -2.51
C GLN A 58 -1.21 11.66 -2.45
N ARG A 59 -1.90 10.51 -2.35
CA ARG A 59 -3.36 10.47 -2.15
C ARG A 59 -3.76 11.10 -0.81
N LEU A 60 -3.00 10.84 0.25
CA LEU A 60 -3.24 11.44 1.56
C LEU A 60 -2.99 12.95 1.54
N GLU A 61 -1.90 13.41 0.91
CA GLU A 61 -1.59 14.84 0.77
C GLU A 61 -2.73 15.59 0.08
N THR A 62 -3.16 15.09 -1.07
CA THR A 62 -4.26 15.69 -1.84
C THR A 62 -5.54 15.76 -1.01
N ALA A 63 -5.88 14.69 -0.29
CA ALA A 63 -7.09 14.65 0.54
C ALA A 63 -7.00 15.59 1.75
N LEU A 64 -5.82 15.73 2.36
CA LEU A 64 -5.58 16.66 3.47
C LEU A 64 -5.65 18.11 3.02
N GLU A 65 -5.14 18.43 1.83
CA GLU A 65 -5.28 19.76 1.23
C GLU A 65 -6.74 20.10 0.95
N GLN A 66 -7.52 19.17 0.40
CA GLN A 66 -8.96 19.33 0.20
C GLN A 66 -9.69 19.55 1.53
N PHE A 67 -9.40 18.72 2.54
CA PHE A 67 -9.97 18.90 3.88
C PHE A 67 -9.67 20.29 4.43
N LYS A 68 -8.41 20.77 4.32
CA LYS A 68 -8.04 22.11 4.80
C LYS A 68 -8.73 23.21 4.01
N SER A 69 -8.93 23.04 2.70
CA SER A 69 -9.68 24.00 1.89
C SER A 69 -11.11 24.21 2.40
N ASP A 70 -11.74 23.16 2.89
CA ASP A 70 -13.12 23.17 3.37
C ASP A 70 -13.23 23.57 4.85
N MET A 71 -12.40 22.96 5.70
CA MET A 71 -12.47 23.11 7.16
C MET A 71 -11.58 24.26 7.69
N GLY A 72 -10.62 24.72 6.90
CA GLY A 72 -9.68 25.79 7.25
C GLY A 72 -8.43 25.36 8.02
N TYR A 73 -8.36 24.10 8.45
CA TYR A 73 -7.26 23.52 9.24
C TYR A 73 -6.99 22.08 8.82
N TYR A 74 -5.81 21.53 9.16
CA TYR A 74 -5.54 20.11 8.92
C TYR A 74 -6.07 19.24 10.07
N PRO A 75 -6.61 18.03 9.79
CA PRO A 75 -7.16 17.17 10.83
C PRO A 75 -6.10 16.69 11.83
N VAL A 76 -4.81 16.75 11.47
CA VAL A 76 -3.70 16.47 12.40
C VAL A 76 -3.65 17.48 13.55
N GLU A 77 -4.05 18.73 13.32
CA GLU A 77 -4.09 19.78 14.37
C GLU A 77 -5.18 19.49 15.41
N LEU A 78 -6.29 18.83 15.02
CA LEU A 78 -7.33 18.37 15.96
C LEU A 78 -6.82 17.31 16.95
N THR A 79 -5.72 16.63 16.61
CA THR A 79 -5.15 15.57 17.46
C THR A 79 -4.26 16.10 18.58
N GLU A 80 -4.01 17.40 18.59
CA GLU A 80 -3.26 18.11 19.62
C GLU A 80 -4.12 19.21 20.25
N GLY A 81 -4.97 18.83 21.20
CA GLY A 81 -5.59 19.79 22.10
C GLY A 81 -7.03 19.48 22.46
N GLU A 82 -7.93 19.34 21.49
CA GLU A 82 -9.37 19.22 21.78
C GLU A 82 -10.07 19.01 20.43
N TYR A 83 -10.74 17.86 20.24
CA TYR A 83 -12.08 17.79 19.61
C TYR A 83 -12.63 16.36 19.48
N PHE A 84 -11.82 15.30 19.67
CA PHE A 84 -12.34 13.93 19.58
C PHE A 84 -12.23 13.25 20.94
N GLY A 85 -13.37 13.05 21.58
CA GLY A 85 -13.49 12.49 22.94
C GLY A 85 -13.02 11.04 23.05
N THR A 86 -11.72 10.80 23.00
CA THR A 86 -11.05 9.66 23.60
C THR A 86 -9.64 10.08 23.98
N THR A 87 -9.36 10.21 25.28
CA THR A 87 -8.00 10.29 25.82
C THR A 87 -7.21 9.11 25.28
N SER A 88 -6.28 9.31 24.35
CA SER A 88 -5.74 8.17 23.62
C SER A 88 -4.31 8.35 23.15
N THR A 89 -3.54 7.32 23.47
CA THR A 89 -2.35 6.79 22.80
C THR A 89 -2.34 7.07 21.30
N ASP A 90 -1.15 7.33 20.72
CA ASP A 90 -0.89 7.70 19.32
C ASP A 90 -1.70 6.92 18.27
N THR A 91 -2.10 5.68 18.59
CA THR A 91 -2.92 4.83 17.73
C THR A 91 -4.25 5.47 17.34
N SER A 92 -4.97 6.05 18.31
CA SER A 92 -6.31 6.61 18.09
C SER A 92 -6.26 7.98 17.41
N LYS A 93 -5.18 8.75 17.60
CA LYS A 93 -4.93 10.00 16.86
C LYS A 93 -4.83 9.75 15.36
N ARG A 94 -4.07 8.73 14.96
CA ARG A 94 -3.92 8.35 13.54
C ARG A 94 -5.24 7.88 12.93
N ALA A 95 -6.04 7.11 13.69
CA ALA A 95 -7.36 6.69 13.24
C ALA A 95 -8.37 7.86 13.13
N ALA A 96 -8.17 8.96 13.86
CA ALA A 96 -9.01 10.16 13.75
C ALA A 96 -8.80 10.88 12.41
N ILE A 97 -7.57 10.90 11.88
CA ILE A 97 -7.29 11.46 10.54
C ILE A 97 -8.04 10.68 9.46
N ILE A 98 -8.04 9.35 9.54
CA ILE A 98 -8.78 8.49 8.60
C ILE A 98 -10.28 8.76 8.66
N GLN A 99 -10.81 8.94 9.87
CA GLN A 99 -12.21 9.33 10.07
C GLN A 99 -12.52 10.72 9.52
N ALA A 100 -11.62 11.69 9.68
CA ALA A 100 -11.80 13.04 9.16
C ALA A 100 -11.82 13.09 7.63
N LEU A 101 -10.96 12.28 6.99
CA LEU A 101 -10.87 12.21 5.54
C LEU A 101 -12.00 11.40 4.90
N SER A 102 -12.46 10.32 5.55
CA SER A 102 -13.49 9.43 4.99
C SER A 102 -14.90 9.70 5.52
N GLY A 103 -15.05 10.33 6.68
CA GLY A 103 -16.32 10.43 7.39
C GLY A 103 -16.79 9.11 8.02
N TYR A 104 -15.99 8.03 8.00
CA TYR A 104 -16.37 6.71 8.49
C TYR A 104 -15.45 6.22 9.61
N ASP A 105 -16.04 5.48 10.56
CA ASP A 105 -15.28 4.76 11.59
C ASP A 105 -14.63 3.48 11.03
N LYS A 106 -13.83 2.80 11.87
CA LYS A 106 -13.20 1.51 11.52
C LYS A 106 -14.18 0.40 11.11
N ASN A 107 -15.45 0.51 11.48
CA ASN A 107 -16.51 -0.44 11.16
C ASN A 107 -17.35 0.01 9.95
N GLN A 108 -16.96 1.08 9.25
CA GLN A 108 -17.69 1.71 8.15
C GLN A 108 -19.04 2.33 8.54
N ASN A 109 -19.20 2.72 9.80
CA ASN A 109 -20.34 3.54 10.22
C ASN A 109 -20.03 5.02 9.97
N LYS A 110 -21.05 5.77 9.57
CA LYS A 110 -20.95 7.23 9.45
C LYS A 110 -20.66 7.86 10.81
N VAL A 111 -19.68 8.75 10.87
CA VAL A 111 -19.34 9.50 12.07
C VAL A 111 -20.09 10.83 12.04
N ALA A 112 -21.08 11.01 12.92
CA ALA A 112 -21.95 12.18 12.94
C ALA A 112 -21.18 13.52 13.01
N ALA A 113 -20.04 13.55 13.71
CA ALA A 113 -19.18 14.73 13.81
C ALA A 113 -18.72 15.30 12.45
N TRP A 114 -18.72 14.50 11.39
CA TRP A 114 -18.38 14.93 10.03
C TRP A 114 -19.61 15.10 9.16
N TRP A 115 -20.54 14.14 9.20
CA TRP A 115 -21.72 14.15 8.33
C TRP A 115 -22.76 15.21 8.70
N ASP A 116 -22.75 15.69 9.95
CA ASP A 116 -23.64 16.75 10.43
C ASP A 116 -22.96 18.13 10.44
N ASP A 117 -21.66 18.21 10.09
CA ASP A 117 -20.93 19.48 10.01
C ASP A 117 -21.26 20.21 8.70
N GLN A 118 -21.63 21.48 8.79
CA GLN A 118 -22.02 22.30 7.64
C GLN A 118 -20.85 22.70 6.73
N TYR A 119 -19.61 22.62 7.22
CA TYR A 119 -18.41 22.97 6.47
C TYR A 119 -17.73 21.76 5.83
N TRP A 120 -18.06 20.55 6.31
CA TRP A 120 -17.49 19.33 5.77
C TRP A 120 -18.26 18.89 4.52
N HIS A 121 -17.60 18.94 3.35
CA HIS A 121 -18.19 18.47 2.08
C HIS A 121 -17.65 17.09 1.65
N GLY A 122 -16.98 16.38 2.58
CA GLY A 122 -16.35 15.10 2.30
C GLY A 122 -17.33 13.98 1.88
N PRO A 123 -16.82 12.78 1.56
CA PRO A 123 -15.48 12.28 1.86
C PRO A 123 -14.39 12.79 0.90
N TYR A 124 -13.21 13.06 1.45
CA TYR A 124 -12.01 13.47 0.71
C TYR A 124 -11.13 12.29 0.30
N LEU A 125 -11.22 11.16 1.01
CA LEU A 125 -10.52 9.92 0.65
C LEU A 125 -11.30 8.67 1.10
N GLU A 126 -11.42 7.70 0.20
CA GLU A 126 -11.96 6.37 0.50
C GLU A 126 -10.83 5.40 0.81
N PHE A 127 -10.98 4.65 1.90
CA PHE A 127 -10.01 3.64 2.33
C PHE A 127 -10.57 2.24 2.10
N ASP A 128 -9.84 1.44 1.33
CA ASP A 128 -10.12 0.01 1.22
C ASP A 128 -9.92 -0.67 2.58
N LYS A 129 -10.79 -1.63 2.95
CA LYS A 129 -10.62 -2.42 4.20
C LYS A 129 -9.26 -3.10 4.32
N LYS A 130 -8.64 -3.46 3.19
CA LYS A 130 -7.31 -4.10 3.13
C LYS A 130 -6.15 -3.14 3.44
N GLU A 131 -6.42 -1.83 3.40
CA GLU A 131 -5.45 -0.77 3.70
C GLU A 131 -5.66 -0.19 5.11
N LEU A 132 -6.57 -0.78 5.89
CA LEU A 132 -6.80 -0.45 7.28
C LEU A 132 -6.39 -1.64 8.16
N ASP A 133 -5.73 -1.35 9.28
CA ASP A 133 -5.48 -2.35 10.33
C ASP A 133 -6.75 -2.61 11.17
N SER A 134 -6.67 -3.53 12.13
CA SER A 134 -7.78 -3.81 13.06
C SER A 134 -8.19 -2.61 13.93
N SER A 135 -7.34 -1.59 14.01
CA SER A 135 -7.54 -0.38 14.79
C SER A 135 -8.16 0.75 13.97
N GLY A 136 -8.30 0.59 12.64
CA GLY A 136 -8.77 1.62 11.71
C GLY A 136 -7.68 2.60 11.25
N GLN A 137 -6.41 2.25 11.44
CA GLN A 137 -5.27 3.01 10.95
C GLN A 137 -4.95 2.63 9.52
N PHE A 138 -4.58 3.62 8.72
CA PHE A 138 -4.11 3.38 7.37
C PHE A 138 -2.70 2.81 7.36
N ILE A 139 -2.52 1.68 6.68
CA ILE A 139 -1.26 0.93 6.65
C ILE A 139 -0.56 1.04 5.31
N ASP A 140 0.77 1.01 5.38
CA ASP A 140 1.66 0.95 4.25
C ASP A 140 1.78 -0.49 3.68
N PRO A 141 2.49 -0.68 2.56
CA PRO A 141 2.69 -2.00 1.93
C PRO A 141 3.52 -2.99 2.75
N TRP A 142 4.11 -2.54 3.85
CA TRP A 142 4.84 -3.35 4.82
C TRP A 142 4.03 -3.62 6.09
N GLN A 143 2.74 -3.25 6.10
CA GLN A 143 1.77 -3.47 7.18
C GLN A 143 2.03 -2.62 8.43
N GLU A 144 2.76 -1.52 8.28
CA GLU A 144 2.94 -0.55 9.35
C GLU A 144 1.98 0.63 9.14
N ALA A 145 1.44 1.16 10.24
CA ALA A 145 0.57 2.33 10.17
C ALA A 145 1.37 3.58 9.78
N TYR A 146 0.83 4.39 8.86
CA TYR A 146 1.38 5.71 8.56
C TYR A 146 1.45 6.58 9.81
N LEU A 147 2.55 7.30 9.96
CA LEU A 147 2.70 8.34 10.99
C LEU A 147 2.28 9.67 10.39
N PHE A 148 1.67 10.49 11.24
CA PHE A 148 1.30 11.87 10.90
C PHE A 148 1.82 12.77 11.99
N ASP A 149 2.53 13.82 11.60
CA ASP A 149 2.96 14.90 12.48
C ASP A 149 2.40 16.23 11.98
N GLY A 150 2.09 17.13 12.90
CA GLY A 150 1.35 18.37 12.63
C GLY A 150 1.95 19.56 13.38
N THR A 151 1.56 20.77 12.98
CA THR A 151 2.15 22.07 13.41
C THR A 151 1.92 22.43 14.87
N ALA A 152 1.25 21.57 15.64
CA ALA A 152 0.95 21.85 17.03
C ALA A 152 2.17 21.53 17.94
N ALA A 153 2.46 22.50 18.80
CA ALA A 153 3.41 22.55 19.91
C ALA A 153 4.64 21.59 19.92
N GLY A 154 5.75 22.07 19.35
CA GLY A 154 7.10 21.71 19.82
C GLY A 154 7.73 20.46 19.21
N ARG A 155 7.24 20.00 18.05
CA ARG A 155 7.92 18.97 17.25
C ARG A 155 8.67 19.60 16.08
N ASP A 156 9.86 19.07 15.81
CA ASP A 156 10.73 19.47 14.70
C ASP A 156 10.11 18.97 13.37
N LEU A 157 9.09 19.68 12.88
CA LEU A 157 8.51 19.38 11.57
C LEU A 157 9.48 19.74 10.47
N ASN A 158 9.57 18.86 9.48
CA ASN A 158 10.25 19.20 8.23
C ASN A 158 9.38 20.14 7.40
N ASN A 159 8.06 19.95 7.43
CA ASN A 159 7.10 20.87 6.83
C ASN A 159 6.42 21.76 7.88
N THR A 160 7.07 22.87 8.23
CA THR A 160 6.65 23.78 9.31
C THR A 160 5.30 24.47 9.07
N ALA A 161 4.75 24.45 7.86
CA ALA A 161 3.50 25.14 7.50
C ALA A 161 2.31 24.21 7.25
N SER A 162 2.50 22.89 7.35
CA SER A 162 1.41 21.95 7.10
C SER A 162 1.46 20.69 7.96
N PHE A 163 2.03 19.61 7.46
CA PHE A 163 2.05 18.32 8.12
C PHE A 163 3.17 17.47 7.55
N ASP A 164 3.58 16.48 8.32
CA ASP A 164 4.54 15.45 7.93
C ASP A 164 3.78 14.11 7.83
N ILE A 165 3.92 13.39 6.71
CA ILE A 165 3.43 12.00 6.53
C ILE A 165 4.62 11.08 6.42
N LEU A 166 4.62 9.98 7.17
CA LEU A 166 5.75 9.06 7.22
C LEU A 166 5.30 7.60 7.08
N SER A 167 5.98 6.84 6.22
CA SER A 167 6.01 5.37 6.24
C SER A 167 7.40 4.91 6.66
N LYS A 168 7.45 3.86 7.49
CA LYS A 168 8.70 3.26 7.99
C LYS A 168 9.45 2.42 6.95
N GLY A 169 8.94 2.34 5.72
CA GLY A 169 9.58 1.60 4.65
C GLY A 169 9.70 0.07 4.88
N PRO A 170 10.48 -0.60 4.01
CA PRO A 170 10.81 -2.01 4.09
C PRO A 170 11.36 -2.52 5.43
N ASP A 171 12.22 -1.75 6.10
CA ASP A 171 12.89 -2.17 7.33
C ASP A 171 12.01 -2.02 8.58
N ARG A 172 10.92 -1.24 8.48
CA ARG A 172 9.95 -0.94 9.56
C ARG A 172 10.58 -0.21 10.74
N ILE A 173 11.69 0.47 10.54
CA ILE A 173 12.46 1.18 11.56
C ILE A 173 12.44 2.67 11.23
N TRP A 174 12.22 3.50 12.25
CA TRP A 174 12.32 4.94 12.06
C TRP A 174 13.77 5.38 12.14
N ASN A 175 14.29 5.93 11.03
CA ASN A 175 15.68 6.36 10.90
C ASN A 175 15.76 7.87 10.55
N ALA A 176 14.84 8.72 11.01
CA ALA A 176 14.97 10.15 10.68
C ALA A 176 16.17 10.78 11.36
N GLY A 177 17.16 11.14 10.54
CA GLY A 177 18.18 12.12 10.88
C GLY A 177 19.02 11.80 12.12
N THR A 178 18.99 10.57 12.64
CA THR A 178 19.84 10.15 13.75
C THR A 178 21.29 10.08 13.27
N PRO A 179 22.21 10.87 13.86
CA PRO A 179 23.61 10.83 13.48
C PRO A 179 24.18 9.42 13.68
N GLY A 180 24.68 8.81 12.60
CA GLY A 180 25.27 7.46 12.62
C GLY A 180 24.44 6.37 11.93
N HIS A 181 23.24 6.68 11.41
CA HIS A 181 22.55 5.79 10.48
C HIS A 181 23.04 6.09 9.06
N THR A 182 23.66 5.10 8.43
CA THR A 182 24.20 5.18 7.07
C THR A 182 23.05 5.10 6.08
N ASP A 183 22.65 6.23 5.47
CA ASP A 183 22.14 6.43 4.09
C ASP A 183 21.37 5.31 3.33
N ASN A 184 20.77 4.35 4.03
CA ASN A 184 19.84 3.37 3.50
C ASN A 184 18.39 3.74 3.85
N ASP A 185 18.15 5.01 4.21
CA ASP A 185 16.87 5.52 4.67
C ASP A 185 15.77 5.22 3.63
N ASP A 186 15.04 4.15 3.89
CA ASP A 186 13.99 3.58 3.04
C ASP A 186 12.60 4.11 3.44
N ASN A 187 12.58 5.05 4.38
CA ASN A 187 11.41 5.79 4.80
C ASN A 187 10.86 6.61 3.65
N ILE A 188 9.53 6.66 3.58
CA ILE A 188 8.80 7.42 2.56
C ILE A 188 8.08 8.56 3.26
N VAL A 189 8.52 9.79 2.97
CA VAL A 189 8.20 10.99 3.76
C VAL A 189 7.96 12.20 2.88
N ASN A 190 6.92 13.00 3.15
CA ASN A 190 6.39 14.04 2.24
C ASN A 190 7.30 15.27 2.01
N TRP A 191 8.41 15.40 2.73
CA TRP A 191 9.35 16.52 2.58
C TRP A 191 10.61 16.19 1.78
N LEU A 192 10.88 14.90 1.48
CA LEU A 192 12.05 14.50 0.70
C LEU A 192 11.71 14.32 -0.78
N PRO A 193 12.59 14.69 -1.71
CA PRO A 193 12.34 14.65 -3.16
C PRO A 193 12.23 13.25 -3.76
N ASN A 194 12.22 12.18 -2.96
CA ASN A 194 12.06 10.79 -3.42
C ASN A 194 10.66 10.52 -4.04
N TYR A 195 9.79 11.52 -4.14
CA TYR A 195 8.51 11.52 -4.89
C TYR A 195 8.66 11.63 -6.40
N VAL A 196 9.86 11.93 -6.89
CA VAL A 196 10.10 12.18 -8.30
C VAL A 196 11.37 11.43 -8.67
N ASN A 197 11.30 10.59 -9.70
CA ASN A 197 12.38 9.81 -10.34
C ASN A 197 12.49 8.33 -9.90
N ASP A 198 11.83 7.45 -10.65
CA ASP A 198 12.47 6.65 -11.72
C ASP A 198 11.43 6.25 -12.78
#